data_AF-A0A2S8HUK3-F1
#
_entry.id   AF-A0A2S8HUK3-F1
#
_cell.length_a   1.000
_cell.length_b   1.000
_cell.length_c   1.000
_cell.angle_alpha   90.00
_cell.angle_beta   90.00
_cell.angle_gamma   90.00
#
_symmetry.space_group_name_H-M   'P 1'
#
loop_
_entity.id
_entity.type
_entity.pdbx_description
1 polymer ?
#
loop_
_entity_poly.entity_id
_entity_poly.type
_entity_poly.pdbx_seq_one_letter_code
_entity_poly.pdbx_strand_id
1 'polypeptide(L)' 'MWRIFNESRPSLKLGSNRASDRDALLDAAVTENVLRVVNRLRKSEMLLTEPLKAKKLQIVGARYGLDDGRVTFFNE' A
#
# COMPACT_ATOMS: atom_id res chain seq x y z
N MET A 1 -15.20 -36.90 33.36
CA MET A 1 -14.89 -38.06 32.48
C MET A 1 -15.68 -37.89 31.20
N TRP A 2 -15.01 -37.70 30.05
CA TRP A 2 -15.41 -38.07 28.67
C TRP A 2 -14.25 -37.68 27.74
N ARG A 3 -13.40 -38.67 27.39
CA ARG A 3 -12.41 -38.65 26.30
C ARG A 3 -13.12 -39.21 25.08
N ILE A 4 -13.23 -38.50 23.95
CA ILE A 4 -13.12 -38.95 22.53
C ILE A 4 -13.14 -37.63 21.71
N PHE A 5 -12.09 -37.17 21.02
CA PHE A 5 -11.72 -37.57 19.66
C PHE A 5 -10.30 -37.08 19.35
N ASN A 6 -9.39 -38.03 19.20
CA ASN A 6 -8.11 -37.86 18.54
C ASN A 6 -8.37 -38.02 17.04
N GLU A 7 -8.36 -36.92 16.30
CA GLU A 7 -8.23 -36.96 14.85
C GLU A 7 -7.02 -36.13 14.47
N SER A 8 -6.01 -36.87 14.00
CA SER A 8 -4.77 -36.38 13.42
C SER A 8 -5.07 -35.30 12.38
N ARG A 9 -5.10 -34.04 12.79
CA ARG A 9 -5.02 -32.94 11.84
C ARG A 9 -3.62 -33.02 11.24
N PRO A 10 -3.49 -33.33 9.95
CA PRO A 10 -2.19 -33.37 9.31
C PRO A 10 -1.57 -32.00 9.56
N SER A 11 -0.38 -32.01 10.13
CA SER A 11 0.45 -30.86 10.41
C SER A 11 0.29 -29.81 9.32
N LEU A 12 -0.56 -28.79 9.57
CA LEU A 12 -0.41 -27.54 8.87
C LEU A 12 0.99 -27.10 9.25
N LYS A 13 1.92 -27.28 8.31
CA LYS A 13 3.16 -26.53 8.32
C LYS A 13 2.70 -25.09 8.33
N LEU A 14 2.68 -24.50 9.52
CA LEU A 14 2.44 -23.08 9.72
C LEU A 14 3.68 -22.42 9.12
N GLY A 15 3.68 -22.32 7.80
CA GLY A 15 4.70 -21.64 7.03
C GLY A 15 4.80 -20.26 7.62
N SER A 16 5.97 -19.99 8.19
CA SER A 16 6.31 -18.72 8.83
C SER A 16 6.28 -17.61 7.77
N ASN A 17 5.10 -17.06 7.46
CA ASN A 17 4.96 -15.97 6.50
C ASN A 17 4.28 -14.71 7.08
N ARG A 18 4.05 -14.66 8.39
CA ARG A 18 3.44 -13.49 9.06
C ARG A 18 4.25 -12.20 8.93
N ALA A 19 5.56 -12.31 8.68
CA ALA A 19 6.42 -11.17 8.43
C ALA A 19 6.15 -10.57 7.05
N SER A 20 6.13 -11.39 5.99
CA SER A 20 5.84 -10.88 4.64
C SER A 20 4.42 -10.34 4.53
N ASP A 21 3.45 -10.95 5.22
CA ASP A 21 2.07 -10.47 5.22
C ASP A 21 1.97 -9.08 5.87
N ARG A 22 2.77 -8.82 6.91
CA ARG A 22 2.82 -7.50 7.57
C ARG A 22 3.46 -6.45 6.68
N ASP A 23 4.58 -6.78 6.04
CA ASP A 23 5.29 -5.86 5.15
C ASP A 23 4.43 -5.52 3.93
N ALA A 24 3.73 -6.51 3.37
CA ALA A 24 2.75 -6.30 2.30
C ALA A 24 1.59 -5.38 2.72
N LEU A 25 1.08 -5.52 3.95
CA LEU A 25 0.02 -4.65 4.49
C LEU A 25 0.51 -3.21 4.69
N LEU A 26 1.74 -3.03 5.19
CA LEU A 26 2.35 -1.71 5.34
C LEU A 26 2.55 -1.05 3.96
N ASP A 27 3.05 -1.80 2.99
CA ASP A 27 3.27 -1.33 1.62
C ASP A 27 1.96 -0.91 0.94
N ALA A 28 0.90 -1.69 1.13
CA ALA A 28 -0.43 -1.35 0.65
C ALA A 28 -0.96 -0.08 1.33
N ALA A 29 -0.78 0.05 2.65
CA ALA A 29 -1.22 1.23 3.41
C ALA A 29 -0.51 2.52 2.97
N VAL A 30 0.81 2.45 2.72
CA VAL A 30 1.60 3.57 2.19
C VAL A 30 1.11 3.95 0.80
N THR A 31 0.89 2.98 -0.07
CA THR A 31 0.41 3.21 -1.44
C THR A 31 -0.96 3.89 -1.45
N GLU A 32 -1.92 3.38 -0.66
CA GLU A 32 -3.26 3.97 -0.54
C GLU A 32 -3.22 5.39 0.05
N ASN A 33 -2.31 5.64 1.01
CA ASN A 33 -2.14 6.99 1.54
C ASN A 33 -1.66 7.96 0.44
N VAL A 34 -0.64 7.58 -0.32
CA VAL A 34 -0.11 8.38 -1.43
C VAL A 34 -1.22 8.68 -2.44
N LEU A 35 -1.97 7.67 -2.87
CA LEU A 35 -3.08 7.84 -3.82
C LEU A 35 -4.18 8.77 -3.28
N ARG A 36 -4.55 8.62 -2.00
CA ARG A 36 -5.53 9.49 -1.34
C ARG A 36 -5.06 10.95 -1.34
N VAL A 37 -3.80 11.21 -1.02
CA VAL A 37 -3.25 12.57 -0.96
C VAL A 37 -3.18 13.18 -2.36
N VAL A 38 -2.68 12.44 -3.36
CA VAL A 38 -2.64 12.89 -4.76
C VAL A 38 -4.04 13.25 -5.26
N ASN A 39 -5.02 12.38 -5.01
CA ASN A 39 -6.40 12.61 -5.41
C ASN A 39 -7.04 13.81 -4.69
N ARG A 40 -6.68 14.04 -3.43
CA ARG A 40 -7.11 15.23 -2.69
C ARG A 40 -6.54 16.49 -3.33
N LEU A 41 -5.22 16.57 -3.54
CA LEU A 41 -4.57 17.75 -4.13
C LEU A 41 -5.12 18.11 -5.51
N ARG A 42 -5.43 17.09 -6.33
CA ARG A 42 -6.07 17.29 -7.64
C ARG A 42 -7.48 17.90 -7.56
N LYS A 43 -8.17 17.75 -6.42
CA LYS A 43 -9.57 18.17 -6.23
C LYS A 43 -9.75 19.38 -5.32
N SER A 44 -8.88 19.57 -4.33
CA SER A 44 -9.12 20.50 -3.22
C SER A 44 -8.61 21.92 -3.46
N GLU A 45 -7.67 22.13 -4.37
CA GLU A 45 -7.05 23.44 -4.55
C GLU A 45 -7.49 24.09 -5.86
N MET A 46 -8.37 25.10 -5.76
CA MET A 46 -8.77 25.94 -6.90
C MET A 46 -7.55 26.52 -7.63
N LEU A 47 -6.50 26.88 -6.89
CA LEU A 47 -5.24 27.41 -7.43
C LEU A 47 -4.48 26.42 -8.31
N LEU A 48 -4.60 25.11 -8.05
CA LEU A 48 -3.93 24.08 -8.83
C LEU A 48 -4.76 23.66 -10.06
N THR A 49 -6.05 23.95 -10.07
CA THR A 49 -6.98 23.48 -11.10
C THR A 49 -6.67 24.06 -12.48
N GLU A 50 -6.39 25.36 -12.57
CA GLU A 50 -6.05 26.02 -13.84
C GLU A 50 -4.69 25.54 -14.40
N PRO A 51 -3.59 25.51 -13.63
CA PRO A 51 -2.33 24.92 -14.08
C PRO A 51 -2.43 23.46 -14.50
N LEU A 52 -3.23 22.65 -13.79
CA LEU A 52 -3.48 21.24 -14.13
C LEU A 52 -4.20 21.11 -15.48
N LYS A 53 -5.26 21.89 -15.70
CA LYS A 53 -5.99 21.91 -17.00
C LYS A 53 -5.11 22.42 -18.13
N ALA A 54 -4.29 23.44 -17.85
CA ALA A 54 -3.33 24.01 -18.80
C ALA A 54 -2.10 23.12 -19.05
N LYS A 55 -2.00 21.94 -18.40
CA LYS A 55 -0.85 21.02 -18.45
C LYS A 55 0.50 21.68 -18.07
N LYS A 56 0.45 22.76 -17.29
CA LYS A 56 1.63 23.45 -16.76
C LYS A 56 2.12 22.87 -15.43
N LEU A 57 1.29 22.02 -14.82
CA LEU A 57 1.57 21.35 -13.55
C LEU A 57 1.11 19.89 -13.66
N GLN A 58 1.91 18.96 -13.15
CA GLN A 58 1.55 17.55 -13.01
C GLN A 58 1.77 17.14 -11.55
N ILE A 59 0.77 16.45 -10.96
CA ILE A 59 0.86 15.92 -9.60
C ILE A 59 1.05 14.41 -9.70
N VAL A 60 2.21 13.94 -9.24
CA VAL A 60 2.62 12.53 -9.23
C VAL A 60 2.80 12.07 -7.78
N GLY A 61 2.35 10.87 -7.47
CA GLY A 61 2.64 10.23 -6.18
C GLY A 61 3.95 9.45 -6.27
N ALA A 62 4.74 9.40 -5.20
CA ALA A 62 5.95 8.59 -5.17
C ALA A 62 6.15 7.95 -3.79
N ARG A 63 6.70 6.73 -3.78
CA ARG A 63 7.21 6.06 -2.58
C ARG A 63 8.72 5.94 -2.70
N TYR A 64 9.42 6.26 -1.62
CA TYR A 64 10.85 6.01 -1.47
C TYR A 64 11.07 4.76 -0.64
N GLY A 65 11.78 3.77 -1.21
CA GLY A 65 12.27 2.61 -0.49
C GLY A 65 13.52 2.98 0.29
N LEU A 66 13.48 2.82 1.62
CA LEU A 66 14.63 3.13 2.48
C LEU A 66 15.70 2.03 2.40
N ASP A 67 15.31 0.81 2.06
CA ASP A 67 16.21 -0.35 2.03
C ASP A 67 17.06 -0.40 0.75
N ASP A 68 16.49 0.03 -0.38
CA ASP A 68 17.11 -0.05 -1.70
C ASP A 68 17.35 1.33 -2.35
N GLY A 69 16.88 2.41 -1.71
CA GLY A 69 16.97 3.78 -2.20
C GLY A 69 16.13 4.04 -3.46
N ARG A 70 15.23 3.14 -3.84
CA ARG A 70 14.47 3.28 -5.09
C ARG A 70 13.25 4.17 -4.90
N VAL A 71 12.93 4.94 -5.94
CA VAL A 71 11.70 5.71 -6.01
C VAL A 71 10.73 4.98 -6.95
N THR A 72 9.56 4.62 -6.44
CA THR A 72 8.46 4.10 -7.25
C THR A 72 7.43 5.20 -7.43
N PHE A 73 7.16 5.57 -8.68
CA PHE A 73 6.15 6.57 -9.02
C PHE A 73 4.79 5.90 -9.22
N PHE A 74 3.73 6.58 -8.79
CA PHE A 74 2.35 6.15 -8.91
C PHE A 74 1.56 7.21 -9.66
N ASN A 75 0.81 6.76 -10.67
CA ASN A 75 -0.09 7.56 -11.50
C ASN A 75 0.66 8.43 -12.53
N GLU A 76 0.94 7.84 -13.69
CA GLU A 76 1.39 8.53 -14.92
C GLU A 76 0.23 9.31 -15.58
#